data_AF-A0A9D9K0Z3-F1
#
_entry.id   AF-A0A9D9K0Z3-F1
#
_cell.length_a   1.000
_cell.length_b   1.000
_cell.length_c   1.000
_cell.angle_alpha   90.00
_cell.angle_beta   90.00
_cell.angle_gamma   90.00
#
_symmetry.space_group_name_H-M   'P 1'
#
loop_
_entity.id
_entity.type
_entity.pdbx_description
1 polymer ?
#
loop_
_entity_poly.entity_id
_entity_poly.type
_entity_poly.pdbx_seq_one_letter_code
_entity_poly.pdbx_strand_id
1 'polypeptide(L)'
;MKLPVIVLMLGMLALAPRIIGLADFLTTDGAYHWIRFTERFDAAISEGHWADTIFVGHPAITMFWLGRAGLVLERTLRDMGWIGASSMIEHLAWLRLPGTFLQVVFGVTTWMLNAARVWCVQRAIVLRRGSDVLKGAPLAGLLIMVAIEIGQVVWYHTI
;
A
#
# COMPACT_ATOMS: atom_id res chain seq x y z
N MET A 1 -9.18 13.91 20.43
CA MET A 1 -8.68 14.24 19.08
C MET A 1 -9.69 13.71 18.05
N LYS A 2 -10.05 14.48 17.02
CA LYS A 2 -11.04 14.02 16.00
C LYS A 2 -10.40 12.94 15.11
N LEU A 3 -11.20 11.96 14.65
CA LEU A 3 -10.72 10.86 13.79
C LEU A 3 -9.91 11.33 12.57
N PRO A 4 -10.30 12.38 11.81
CA PRO A 4 -9.52 12.86 10.67
C PRO A 4 -8.10 13.32 11.05
N VAL A 5 -7.95 13.90 12.25
CA VAL A 5 -6.64 14.35 12.74
C VAL A 5 -5.75 13.16 13.08
N ILE A 6 -6.30 12.11 13.70
CA ILE A 6 -5.58 10.87 13.97
C ILE A 6 -5.11 10.23 12.66
N VAL A 7 -6.00 10.12 11.67
CA VAL A 7 -5.68 9.55 10.36
C VAL A 7 -4.57 10.34 9.66
N LEU A 8 -4.66 11.67 9.68
CA LEU A 8 -3.62 12.53 9.10
C LEU A 8 -2.28 12.32 9.81
N MET A 9 -2.26 12.31 11.15
CA MET A 9 -1.04 12.10 11.92
C MET A 9 -0.40 10.72 11.64
N LEU A 10 -1.21 9.66 11.62
CA LEU A 10 -0.73 8.31 11.30
C LEU A 10 -0.23 8.22 9.86
N GLY A 11 -0.94 8.86 8.92
CA GLY A 11 -0.52 8.96 7.53
C GLY A 11 0.82 9.65 7.38
N MET A 12 1.01 10.80 8.03
CA MET A 12 2.29 11.53 8.01
C MET A 12 3.41 10.73 8.68
N LEU A 13 3.13 10.09 9.81
CA LEU A 13 4.09 9.25 10.52
C LEU A 13 4.50 8.02 9.69
N ALA A 14 3.57 7.45 8.92
CA ALA A 14 3.86 6.36 8.00
C ALA A 14 4.58 6.85 6.72
N LEU A 15 4.25 8.03 6.22
CA LEU A 15 4.81 8.57 4.98
C LEU A 15 6.26 9.05 5.16
N ALA A 16 6.55 9.80 6.23
CA ALA A 16 7.83 10.43 6.46
C ALA A 16 9.05 9.48 6.30
N PRO A 17 9.12 8.33 6.99
CA PRO A 17 10.26 7.42 6.84
C PRO A 17 10.32 6.71 5.48
N ARG A 18 9.23 6.73 4.68
CA ARG A 18 9.17 6.06 3.37
C ARG A 18 9.58 6.98 2.22
N ILE A 19 9.43 8.29 2.38
CA ILE A 19 9.82 9.28 1.35
C ILE A 19 11.24 9.80 1.54
N ILE A 20 11.77 9.77 2.77
CA ILE A 20 13.17 10.08 3.03
C ILE A 20 14.02 8.94 2.46
N GLY A 21 14.93 9.27 1.56
CA GLY A 21 15.79 8.28 0.89
C GLY A 21 15.04 7.36 -0.09
N LEU A 22 13.92 7.82 -0.64
CA LEU A 22 13.07 7.03 -1.54
C LEU A 22 13.82 6.42 -2.74
N ALA A 23 14.88 7.09 -3.18
CA ALA A 23 15.73 6.66 -4.29
C ALA A 23 17.12 6.13 -3.85
N ASP A 24 17.38 6.00 -2.55
CA ASP A 24 18.73 5.71 -2.01
C ASP A 24 19.15 4.24 -2.21
N PHE A 25 18.19 3.34 -2.45
CA PHE A 25 18.47 1.95 -2.77
C PHE A 25 18.04 1.63 -4.20
N LEU A 26 18.90 0.94 -4.95
CA LEU A 26 18.58 0.39 -6.26
C LEU A 26 18.85 -1.11 -6.24
N THR A 27 17.80 -1.90 -6.37
CA THR A 27 17.92 -3.36 -6.47
C THR A 27 18.34 -3.76 -7.88
N THR A 28 18.94 -4.94 -8.02
CA THR A 28 19.29 -5.52 -9.33
C THR A 28 18.08 -5.56 -10.27
N ASP A 29 16.94 -6.04 -9.79
CA ASP A 29 15.69 -6.09 -10.55
C ASP A 29 15.18 -4.67 -10.94
N GLY A 30 15.32 -3.70 -10.04
CA GLY A 30 14.99 -2.30 -10.31
C GLY A 30 15.84 -1.71 -11.44
N ALA A 31 17.15 -1.98 -11.43
CA ALA A 31 18.10 -1.47 -12.42
C ALA A 31 17.89 -2.10 -13.80
N TYR A 32 17.63 -3.41 -13.87
CA TYR A 32 17.57 -4.14 -15.14
C TYR A 32 16.17 -4.20 -15.77
N HIS A 33 15.11 -4.18 -14.95
CA HIS A 33 13.76 -4.49 -15.42
C HIS A 33 12.79 -3.35 -15.16
N TRP A 34 12.64 -2.91 -13.90
CA TRP A 34 11.46 -2.15 -13.52
C TRP A 34 11.36 -0.76 -14.17
N ILE A 35 12.47 -0.02 -14.24
CA ILE A 35 12.53 1.30 -14.87
C ILE A 35 12.17 1.18 -16.36
N ARG A 36 12.89 0.32 -17.09
CA ARG A 36 12.68 0.08 -18.52
C ARG A 36 11.27 -0.42 -18.83
N PHE A 37 10.73 -1.32 -18.02
CA PHE A 37 9.37 -1.83 -18.23
C PHE A 37 8.32 -0.76 -17.99
N THR A 38 8.52 0.12 -17.02
CA THR A 38 7.62 1.26 -16.79
C THR A 38 7.62 2.22 -17.98
N GLU A 39 8.79 2.53 -18.54
CA GLU A 39 8.90 3.41 -19.72
C GLU A 39 8.27 2.77 -20.97
N ARG A 40 8.52 1.48 -21.22
CA ARG A 40 7.90 0.75 -22.33
C ARG A 40 6.38 0.64 -22.16
N PHE A 41 5.92 0.43 -20.92
CA PHE A 41 4.50 0.43 -20.60
C PHE A 41 3.86 1.78 -20.90
N ASP A 42 4.49 2.88 -20.48
CA ASP A 42 4.00 4.23 -20.77
C ASP A 42 3.92 4.51 -22.28
N ALA A 43 4.96 4.13 -23.04
CA ALA A 43 4.97 4.26 -24.50
C ALA A 43 3.81 3.46 -25.14
N ALA A 44 3.68 2.18 -24.80
CA ALA A 44 2.64 1.30 -25.33
C ALA A 44 1.21 1.86 -25.05
N ILE A 45 0.95 2.35 -23.83
CA ILE A 45 -0.36 2.94 -23.52
C ILE A 45 -0.55 4.27 -24.25
N SER A 46 0.48 5.10 -24.36
CA SER A 46 0.39 6.41 -25.01
C SER A 46 0.18 6.31 -26.53
N GLU A 47 0.69 5.24 -27.15
CA GLU A 47 0.47 4.91 -28.56
C GLU A 47 -0.81 4.10 -28.82
N GLY A 48 -1.50 3.65 -27.77
CA GLY A 48 -2.69 2.80 -27.89
C GLY A 48 -2.38 1.33 -28.24
N HIS A 49 -1.12 0.91 -28.16
CA HIS A 49 -0.65 -0.44 -28.41
C HIS A 49 -0.82 -1.34 -27.18
N TRP A 50 -2.07 -1.63 -26.80
CA TRP A 50 -2.40 -2.39 -25.58
C TRP A 50 -1.76 -3.79 -25.53
N ALA A 51 -1.62 -4.46 -26.67
CA ALA A 51 -0.99 -5.77 -26.74
C ALA A 51 0.48 -5.74 -26.28
N ASP A 52 1.16 -4.61 -26.49
CA ASP A 52 2.58 -4.43 -26.15
C ASP A 52 2.80 -4.13 -24.66
N THR A 53 1.74 -4.07 -23.85
CA THR A 53 1.83 -3.85 -22.39
C THR A 53 2.19 -5.12 -21.61
N ILE A 54 2.25 -6.27 -22.27
CA ILE A 54 2.50 -7.59 -21.68
C ILE A 54 3.99 -7.93 -21.81
N PHE A 55 4.80 -7.54 -20.83
CA PHE A 55 6.27 -7.73 -20.87
C PHE A 55 6.76 -9.00 -20.18
N VAL A 56 6.06 -9.45 -19.14
CA VAL A 56 6.42 -10.59 -18.29
C VAL A 56 5.16 -11.35 -17.93
N GLY A 57 5.25 -12.68 -17.84
CA GLY A 57 4.12 -13.57 -17.55
C GLY A 57 3.57 -13.49 -16.12
N HIS A 58 4.01 -12.50 -15.33
CA HIS A 58 3.55 -12.25 -13.97
C HIS A 58 2.95 -10.84 -13.88
N PRO A 59 1.84 -10.67 -13.13
CA PRO A 59 1.06 -9.44 -13.13
C PRO A 59 1.75 -8.33 -12.32
N ALA A 60 2.79 -7.71 -12.88
CA ALA A 60 3.33 -6.44 -12.38
C ALA A 60 2.52 -5.22 -12.88
N ILE A 61 1.29 -5.44 -13.36
CA ILE A 61 0.43 -4.43 -13.98
C ILE A 61 0.28 -3.21 -13.07
N THR A 62 -0.06 -3.41 -11.78
CA THR A 62 -0.21 -2.32 -10.81
C THR A 62 1.08 -1.52 -10.64
N MET A 63 2.22 -2.20 -10.67
CA MET A 63 3.54 -1.58 -10.51
C MET A 63 3.83 -0.63 -11.67
N PHE A 64 3.54 -1.04 -12.91
CA PHE A 64 3.75 -0.20 -14.10
C PHE A 64 2.76 0.96 -14.16
N TRP A 65 1.51 0.78 -13.73
CA TRP A 65 0.57 1.89 -13.61
C TRP A 65 1.02 2.94 -12.60
N LEU A 66 1.54 2.52 -11.45
CA LEU A 66 2.04 3.44 -10.43
C LEU A 66 3.33 4.13 -10.89
N GLY A 67 4.25 3.40 -11.52
CA GLY A 67 5.45 3.99 -12.12
C GLY A 67 5.09 5.02 -13.20
N ARG A 68 4.15 4.69 -14.08
CA ARG A 68 3.62 5.61 -15.09
C ARG A 68 3.00 6.85 -14.47
N ALA A 69 2.20 6.71 -13.40
CA ALA A 69 1.62 7.86 -12.72
C ALA A 69 2.72 8.83 -12.21
N GLY A 70 3.83 8.29 -11.71
CA GLY A 70 4.98 9.06 -11.25
C GLY A 70 5.69 9.78 -12.41
N LEU A 71 5.87 9.08 -13.53
CA LEU A 71 6.49 9.60 -14.74
C LEU A 71 5.63 10.68 -15.42
N VAL A 72 4.31 10.52 -15.47
CA VAL A 72 3.38 11.55 -15.95
C VAL A 72 3.42 12.78 -15.05
N LEU A 73 3.43 12.57 -13.73
CA LEU A 73 3.50 13.67 -12.76
C LEU A 73 4.82 14.46 -12.91
N GLU A 74 5.95 13.77 -12.99
CA GLU A 74 7.25 14.39 -13.24
C GLU A 74 7.26 15.23 -14.51
N ARG A 75 6.83 14.65 -15.64
CA ARG A 75 6.78 15.34 -16.93
C ARG A 75 5.86 16.56 -16.86
N THR A 76 4.67 16.41 -16.28
CA THR A 76 3.70 17.49 -16.13
C THR A 76 4.27 18.66 -15.31
N LEU A 77 4.92 18.36 -14.17
CA LEU A 77 5.52 19.38 -13.32
C LEU A 77 6.72 20.07 -13.99
N ARG A 78 7.47 19.33 -14.80
CA ARG A 78 8.55 19.88 -15.62
C ARG A 78 8.01 20.79 -16.72
N ASP A 79 6.96 20.37 -17.43
CA ASP A 79 6.33 21.13 -18.51
C ASP A 79 5.68 22.43 -17.97
N MET A 80 5.19 22.40 -16.73
CA MET A 80 4.71 23.59 -16.00
C MET A 80 5.85 24.50 -15.49
N GLY A 81 7.10 24.08 -15.60
CA GLY A 81 8.27 24.82 -15.10
C GLY A 81 8.42 24.83 -13.58
N TRP A 82 7.73 23.95 -12.86
CA TRP A 82 7.81 23.87 -11.39
C TRP A 82 9.07 23.13 -10.93
N ILE A 83 9.60 22.24 -11.76
CA ILE A 83 10.85 21.51 -11.54
C ILE A 83 11.74 21.59 -12.78
N GLY A 84 13.06 21.48 -12.58
CA GLY A 84 14.03 21.43 -13.67
C GLY A 84 14.13 20.04 -14.34
N ALA A 85 15.20 19.85 -15.11
CA ALA A 85 15.56 18.52 -15.61
C ALA A 85 15.95 17.63 -14.43
N SER A 86 15.26 16.50 -14.27
CA SER A 86 15.53 15.56 -13.18
C SER A 86 16.82 14.79 -13.43
N SER A 87 17.64 14.65 -12.39
CA SER A 87 18.69 13.64 -12.32
C SER A 87 18.10 12.22 -12.31
N MET A 88 18.93 11.21 -12.55
CA MET A 88 18.49 9.81 -12.48
C MET A 88 17.89 9.44 -11.10
N ILE A 89 18.46 9.97 -10.01
CA ILE A 89 17.98 9.70 -8.64
C ILE A 89 16.60 10.33 -8.43
N GLU A 90 16.40 11.57 -8.88
CA GLU A 90 15.11 12.24 -8.80
C GLU A 90 14.06 11.53 -9.67
N HIS A 91 14.44 11.10 -10.87
CA HIS A 91 13.57 10.30 -11.74
C HIS A 91 13.11 9.01 -11.04
N LEU A 92 14.03 8.29 -10.40
CA LEU A 92 13.69 7.11 -9.58
C LEU A 92 12.74 7.43 -8.44
N ALA A 93 12.93 8.57 -7.77
CA ALA A 93 12.03 9.01 -6.71
C ALA A 93 10.61 9.25 -7.25
N TRP A 94 10.49 9.89 -8.42
CA TRP A 94 9.20 10.10 -9.09
C TRP A 94 8.50 8.79 -9.42
N LEU A 95 9.20 7.80 -9.99
CA LEU A 95 8.62 6.49 -10.32
C LEU A 95 8.10 5.74 -9.08
N ARG A 96 8.73 5.92 -7.92
CA ARG A 96 8.38 5.21 -6.68
C ARG A 96 7.30 5.93 -5.87
N LEU A 97 7.19 7.24 -6.00
CA LEU A 97 6.35 8.09 -5.15
C LEU A 97 4.88 7.63 -5.10
N PRO A 98 4.20 7.32 -6.23
CA PRO A 98 2.81 6.87 -6.18
C PRO A 98 2.63 5.54 -5.44
N GLY A 99 3.57 4.60 -5.61
CA GLY A 99 3.53 3.33 -4.91
C GLY A 99 3.71 3.48 -3.41
N THR A 100 4.65 4.33 -2.99
CA THR A 100 4.85 4.68 -1.57
C THR A 100 3.59 5.31 -0.99
N PHE A 101 2.95 6.22 -1.71
CA PHE A 101 1.71 6.84 -1.26
C PHE A 101 0.57 5.82 -1.10
N LEU A 102 0.39 4.93 -2.08
CA LEU A 102 -0.62 3.86 -2.02
C LEU A 102 -0.40 2.92 -0.83
N GLN A 103 0.85 2.55 -0.55
CA GLN A 103 1.20 1.72 0.62
C GLN A 103 0.81 2.40 1.93
N VAL A 104 1.02 3.72 2.06
CA VAL A 104 0.61 4.49 3.26
C VAL A 104 -0.91 4.47 3.40
N VAL A 105 -1.65 4.73 2.31
CA VAL A 105 -3.12 4.70 2.32
C VAL A 105 -3.64 3.34 2.77
N PHE A 106 -3.12 2.24 2.23
CA PHE A 106 -3.53 0.89 2.62
C PHE A 106 -3.12 0.54 4.04
N GLY A 107 -1.93 0.95 4.48
CA GLY A 107 -1.47 0.71 5.86
C GLY A 107 -2.38 1.41 6.88
N VAL A 108 -2.68 2.68 6.67
CA VAL A 108 -3.56 3.45 7.56
C VAL A 108 -4.99 2.90 7.53
N THR A 109 -5.52 2.57 6.35
CA THR A 109 -6.86 1.98 6.21
C THR A 109 -6.96 0.65 6.94
N THR A 110 -5.97 -0.22 6.80
CA THR A 110 -5.91 -1.51 7.50
C THR A 110 -5.87 -1.32 9.01
N TRP A 111 -5.06 -0.37 9.49
CA TRP A 111 -5.02 -0.02 10.92
C TRP A 111 -6.39 0.44 11.42
N MET A 112 -7.10 1.31 10.68
CA MET A 112 -8.43 1.78 11.05
C MET A 112 -9.45 0.64 11.12
N LEU A 113 -9.44 -0.27 10.14
CA LEU A 113 -10.32 -1.43 10.13
C LEU A 113 -10.07 -2.34 11.34
N ASN A 114 -8.81 -2.55 11.70
CA ASN A 114 -8.45 -3.35 12.88
C ASN A 114 -8.85 -2.65 14.19
N ALA A 115 -8.65 -1.34 14.30
CA ALA A 115 -9.10 -0.57 15.46
C ALA A 115 -10.62 -0.61 15.62
N ALA A 116 -11.37 -0.47 14.52
CA ALA A 116 -12.82 -0.58 14.52
C ALA A 116 -13.29 -1.99 14.94
N ARG A 117 -12.63 -3.04 14.44
CA ARG A 117 -12.90 -4.43 14.83
C ARG A 117 -12.70 -4.65 16.32
N VAL A 118 -11.55 -4.22 16.87
CA VAL A 118 -11.23 -4.34 18.30
C VAL A 118 -12.28 -3.61 19.15
N TRP A 119 -12.65 -2.39 18.76
CA TRP A 119 -13.67 -1.63 19.46
C TRP A 119 -15.04 -2.31 19.46
N CYS A 120 -15.48 -2.86 18.31
CA CYS A 120 -16.73 -3.61 18.21
C CYS A 120 -16.72 -4.85 19.12
N VAL A 121 -15.62 -5.61 19.14
CA VAL A 121 -15.46 -6.79 20.00
C VAL A 121 -15.50 -6.40 21.48
N GLN A 122 -14.76 -5.36 21.89
CA GLN A 122 -14.77 -4.87 23.27
C GLN A 122 -16.18 -4.43 23.69
N ARG A 123 -16.88 -3.69 22.83
CA ARG A 123 -18.25 -3.24 23.12
C ARG A 123 -19.22 -4.41 23.21
N ALA A 124 -19.10 -5.42 22.35
CA ALA A 124 -19.89 -6.65 22.44
C ALA A 124 -19.61 -7.40 23.74
N ILE A 125 -18.36 -7.50 24.20
CA ILE A 125 -17.99 -8.12 25.48
C ILE A 125 -18.59 -7.36 26.66
N VAL A 126 -18.55 -6.02 26.67
CA VAL A 126 -19.14 -5.20 27.74
C VAL A 126 -20.65 -5.36 27.78
N LEU A 127 -21.33 -5.29 26.63
CA LEU A 127 -22.77 -5.54 26.54
C LEU A 127 -23.12 -6.95 27.02
N ARG A 128 -22.29 -7.94 26.69
CA ARG A 128 -22.44 -9.32 27.12
C ARG A 128 -22.25 -9.50 28.64
N ARG A 129 -21.24 -8.86 29.23
CA ARG A 129 -21.06 -8.79 30.69
C ARG A 129 -22.20 -8.07 31.42
N GLY A 130 -22.77 -7.03 30.80
CA GLY A 130 -24.00 -6.39 31.28
C GLY A 130 -25.22 -7.32 31.20
N SER A 131 -25.20 -8.30 30.29
CA SER A 131 -26.23 -9.32 30.12
C SER A 131 -25.98 -10.63 30.86
N ASP A 132 -24.87 -10.80 31.60
CA ASP A 132 -24.52 -12.02 32.37
C ASP A 132 -25.44 -12.27 33.59
N VAL A 133 -26.59 -11.58 33.65
CA VAL A 133 -27.82 -12.07 34.27
C VAL A 133 -28.40 -13.29 33.51
N LEU A 134 -27.96 -13.60 32.28
CA LEU A 134 -28.42 -14.76 31.50
C LEU A 134 -27.25 -15.59 30.93
N LYS A 135 -26.78 -16.48 31.81
CA LYS A 135 -26.15 -17.79 31.60
C LYS A 135 -26.01 -18.28 30.14
N GLY A 136 -24.77 -18.60 29.74
CA GLY A 136 -24.47 -19.70 28.82
C GLY A 136 -23.71 -19.37 27.52
N ALA A 137 -22.36 -19.43 27.60
CA ALA A 137 -21.38 -19.79 26.53
C ALA A 137 -21.18 -18.81 25.34
N PRO A 138 -19.96 -18.67 24.76
CA PRO A 138 -19.52 -19.73 23.85
C PRO A 138 -17.99 -19.92 23.79
N LEU A 139 -17.56 -21.13 24.17
CA LEU A 139 -16.25 -21.67 23.80
C LEU A 139 -16.04 -21.64 22.27
N ALA A 140 -17.11 -21.78 21.48
CA ALA A 140 -17.08 -21.78 20.03
C ALA A 140 -16.55 -20.47 19.41
N GLY A 141 -16.85 -19.31 20.01
CA GLY A 141 -16.35 -18.02 19.51
C GLY A 141 -14.84 -17.86 19.72
N LEU A 142 -14.34 -18.38 20.85
CA LEU A 142 -12.91 -18.41 21.17
C LEU A 142 -12.15 -19.40 20.26
N LEU A 143 -12.75 -20.55 19.94
CA LEU A 143 -12.18 -21.53 19.03
C LEU A 143 -12.11 -21.03 17.58
N ILE A 144 -13.11 -20.27 17.12
CA ILE A 144 -13.09 -19.64 15.79
C ILE A 144 -12.00 -18.55 15.73
N MET A 145 -11.79 -17.78 16.80
CA MET A 145 -10.71 -16.79 16.86
C MET A 145 -9.32 -17.43 16.81
N VAL A 146 -9.10 -18.52 17.56
CA VAL A 146 -7.82 -19.25 17.53
C VAL A 146 -7.57 -19.88 16.16
N ALA A 147 -8.61 -20.40 15.49
CA ALA A 147 -8.47 -20.97 14.15
C ALA A 147 -8.08 -19.93 13.08
N ILE A 148 -8.57 -18.69 13.18
CA ILE A 148 -8.23 -17.60 12.25
C ILE A 148 -6.76 -17.17 12.45
N GLU A 149 -6.31 -16.98 13.68
CA GLU A 149 -4.92 -16.61 14.00
C GLU A 149 -3.92 -17.69 13.55
N ILE A 150 -4.21 -18.98 13.80
CA ILE A 150 -3.37 -20.10 13.34
C ILE A 150 -3.34 -20.14 11.80
N GLY A 151 -4.48 -19.92 11.14
CA GLY A 151 -4.56 -19.87 9.68
C GLY A 151 -3.67 -18.79 9.06
N GLN A 152 -3.51 -17.64 9.72
CA GLN A 152 -2.61 -16.59 9.26
C GLN A 152 -1.14 -16.94 9.49
N VAL A 153 -0.77 -17.51 10.65
CA VAL A 153 0.63 -17.89 10.93
C VAL A 153 1.14 -19.00 10.00
N VAL A 154 0.30 -19.98 9.67
CA VAL A 154 0.68 -21.10 8.79
C VAL A 154 0.87 -20.62 7.34
N TRP A 155 0.10 -19.65 6.87
CA TRP A 155 0.21 -19.16 5.49
C TRP A 155 1.45 -18.30 5.22
N TYR A 156 2.02 -17.67 6.25
CA TYR A 156 3.19 -16.79 6.10
C TYR A 156 4.55 -17.46 6.35
N HIS A 157 4.58 -18.72 6.80
CA HIS A 157 5.83 -19.41 7.18
C HIS A 157 6.11 -20.71 6.44
N THR A 158 5.36 -21.04 5.38
CA THR A 158 5.70 -22.15 4.48
C THR A 158 6.15 -21.65 3.11
N ILE A 159 7.35 -21.05 3.06
CA ILE A 159 8.26 -21.04 1.90
C ILE A 159 9.69 -21.09 2.45
#